data_AF-A0A820TT81-F1
#
_entry.id   AF-A0A820TT81-F1
#
_cell.length_a   1.000
_cell.length_b   1.000
_cell.length_c   1.000
_cell.angle_alpha   90.00
_cell.angle_beta   90.00
_cell.angle_gamma   90.00
#
_symmetry.space_group_name_H-M   'P 1'
#
loop_
_entity.id
_entity.type
_entity.pdbx_description
1 polymer ?
#
loop_
_entity_poly.entity_id
_entity_poly.type
_entity_poly.pdbx_seq_one_letter_code
_entity_poly.pdbx_strand_id
1 'polypeptide(L)'
;MATIQRKYITRYSSILIVIILLLTGYYTIRYVLRRRSPIRMVEETDLTRFVNATGVRRRIPRLIHQTWRTNNVPLQWNASHYSVITKNVNEFKHYLWTDEKMHAFVRKHEPEFYKNTYITYKYNIQRADSFRNVVLYHLGGIYIDMDSGCNRPFKDLLATLEALDPDSPHLLAFPTDDGFGFLIDFIVSTAGHPFHKQLISRLHLFNYNFLFHYLTVYMSAGPLYVIIQERLFKSSEQQAVRILTSTVTDCFVWRGEGRTWHTLDDKVLLYIYSKGHRIYRQPKLFVIAIVIICILALFFKWDRAYAVLWVWIRDAEFKFKKFIKSVAKFSKI
;
A
#
# COMPACT_ATOMS: atom_id res chain seq x y z
N MET A 1 -47.03 17.98 23.49
CA MET A 1 -46.48 18.31 22.16
C MET A 1 -44.95 18.42 22.13
N ALA A 2 -44.30 19.13 23.06
CA ALA A 2 -42.84 19.34 23.06
C ALA A 2 -41.97 18.06 23.07
N THR A 3 -42.40 17.00 23.76
CA THR A 3 -41.66 15.72 23.85
C THR A 3 -41.67 14.92 22.55
N ILE A 4 -42.76 15.02 21.79
CA ILE A 4 -42.93 14.38 20.48
C ILE A 4 -42.05 15.11 19.45
N GLN A 5 -42.11 16.44 19.42
CA GLN A 5 -41.23 17.28 18.58
C GLN A 5 -39.75 17.02 18.85
N ARG A 6 -39.31 16.91 20.12
CA ARG A 6 -37.91 16.57 20.45
C ARG A 6 -37.49 15.22 19.90
N LYS A 7 -38.32 14.18 20.05
CA LYS A 7 -38.05 12.83 19.50
C LYS A 7 -37.92 12.83 17.98
N TYR A 8 -38.83 13.53 17.28
CA TYR A 8 -38.76 13.66 15.83
C TYR A 8 -37.50 14.43 15.39
N ILE A 9 -37.18 15.56 16.02
CA ILE A 9 -35.97 16.34 15.70
C ILE A 9 -34.71 15.48 15.89
N THR A 10 -34.54 14.77 17.01
CA THR A 10 -33.39 13.86 17.21
C THR A 10 -33.34 12.71 16.19
N ARG A 11 -34.50 12.15 15.79
CA ARG A 11 -34.57 11.05 14.81
C ARG A 11 -34.20 11.53 13.40
N TYR A 12 -34.73 12.66 12.96
CA TYR A 12 -34.39 13.25 11.66
C TYR A 12 -32.95 13.77 11.61
N SER A 13 -32.43 14.30 12.73
CA SER A 13 -31.00 14.68 12.85
C SER A 13 -30.06 13.48 12.69
N SER A 14 -30.42 12.33 13.26
CA SER A 14 -29.62 11.10 13.17
C SER A 14 -29.61 10.54 11.74
N ILE A 15 -30.75 10.57 11.06
CA ILE A 15 -30.87 10.16 9.64
C ILE A 15 -30.02 11.08 8.76
N LEU A 16 -30.09 12.39 8.98
CA LEU A 16 -29.30 13.37 8.22
C LEU A 16 -27.79 13.15 8.39
N ILE A 17 -27.33 12.87 9.62
CA ILE A 17 -25.91 12.57 9.89
C ILE A 17 -25.46 11.31 9.13
N VAL A 18 -26.27 10.24 9.13
CA VAL A 18 -25.94 9.01 8.39
C VAL A 18 -25.87 9.27 6.89
N ILE A 19 -26.81 10.04 6.33
CA ILE A 19 -26.80 10.42 4.91
C ILE A 19 -25.54 11.23 4.58
N ILE A 20 -25.16 12.20 5.41
CA ILE A 20 -23.93 12.98 5.22
C ILE A 20 -22.71 12.06 5.24
N LEU A 21 -22.61 11.15 6.21
CA LEU A 21 -21.48 10.20 6.28
C LEU A 21 -21.41 9.28 5.05
N LEU A 22 -22.53 8.79 4.56
CA LEU A 22 -22.59 7.95 3.35
C LEU A 22 -22.20 8.74 2.10
N LEU A 23 -22.69 9.97 1.94
CA LEU A 23 -22.33 10.85 0.83
C LEU A 23 -20.85 11.22 0.89
N THR A 24 -20.35 11.66 2.04
CA THR A 24 -18.93 11.97 2.23
C THR A 24 -18.06 10.75 1.97
N GLY A 25 -18.47 9.56 2.44
CA GLY A 25 -17.80 8.29 2.14
C GLY A 25 -17.78 8.00 0.64
N TYR A 26 -18.93 8.10 -0.04
CA TYR A 26 -19.05 7.91 -1.49
C TYR A 26 -18.15 8.87 -2.28
N TYR A 27 -18.19 10.17 -2.00
CA TYR A 27 -17.38 11.16 -2.68
C TYR A 27 -15.88 11.00 -2.37
N THR A 28 -15.52 10.63 -1.14
CA THR A 28 -14.13 10.36 -0.75
C THR A 28 -13.61 9.14 -1.47
N ILE A 29 -14.36 8.03 -1.49
CA ILE A 29 -14.01 6.82 -2.23
C ILE A 29 -13.87 7.15 -3.71
N ARG A 30 -14.84 7.87 -4.30
CA ARG A 30 -14.76 8.24 -5.72
C ARG A 30 -13.56 9.14 -6.02
N TYR A 31 -13.22 10.07 -5.12
CA TYR A 31 -12.05 10.92 -5.24
C TYR A 31 -10.75 10.12 -5.15
N VAL A 32 -10.63 9.21 -4.18
CA VAL A 32 -9.45 8.34 -3.99
C VAL A 32 -9.32 7.34 -5.14
N LEU A 33 -10.43 6.79 -5.62
CA LEU A 33 -10.47 5.90 -6.77
C LEU A 33 -10.32 6.65 -8.10
N ARG A 34 -10.38 7.98 -8.12
CA ARG A 34 -10.14 8.75 -9.34
C ARG A 34 -8.65 8.70 -9.68
N ARG A 35 -8.32 7.98 -10.75
CA ARG A 35 -6.96 7.97 -11.29
C ARG A 35 -6.61 9.35 -11.85
N ARG A 36 -5.44 9.89 -11.48
CA ARG A 36 -4.97 11.21 -11.95
C ARG A 36 -4.28 11.18 -13.31
N SER A 37 -3.78 10.02 -13.73
CA SER A 37 -3.07 9.84 -15.00
C SER A 37 -3.65 8.65 -15.78
N PRO A 38 -3.54 8.65 -17.12
CA PRO A 38 -3.96 7.51 -17.94
C PRO A 38 -3.09 6.28 -17.68
N ILE A 39 -3.66 5.11 -17.95
CA ILE A 39 -2.95 3.83 -17.87
C ILE A 39 -2.02 3.71 -19.08
N ARG A 40 -0.75 3.37 -18.85
CA ARG A 40 0.21 3.04 -19.91
C ARG A 40 0.51 1.55 -19.84
N MET A 41 -0.12 0.76 -20.69
CA MET A 41 0.16 -0.68 -20.77
C MET A 41 1.47 -0.92 -21.53
N VAL A 42 2.08 -2.08 -21.26
CA VAL A 42 3.09 -2.70 -22.11
C VAL A 42 2.48 -4.00 -22.61
N GLU A 43 2.37 -4.12 -23.92
CA GLU A 43 1.76 -5.27 -24.57
C GLU A 43 2.82 -6.14 -25.25
N GLU A 44 2.43 -7.34 -25.67
CA GLU A 44 3.33 -8.27 -26.34
C GLU A 44 3.83 -7.73 -27.69
N THR A 45 3.03 -6.88 -28.34
CA THR A 45 3.41 -6.14 -29.56
C THR A 45 4.57 -5.17 -29.31
N ASP A 46 4.68 -4.59 -28.12
CA ASP A 46 5.82 -3.73 -27.75
C ASP A 46 7.10 -4.56 -27.58
N LEU A 47 6.98 -5.77 -27.01
CA LEU A 47 8.11 -6.68 -26.86
C LEU A 47 8.68 -7.06 -28.23
N THR A 48 7.82 -7.48 -29.16
CA THR A 48 8.27 -7.87 -30.51
C THR A 48 8.85 -6.69 -31.29
N ARG A 49 8.29 -5.50 -31.11
CA ARG A 49 8.78 -4.26 -31.73
C ARG A 49 10.17 -3.84 -31.25
N PHE A 50 10.48 -4.02 -29.96
CA PHE A 50 11.68 -3.44 -29.34
C PHE A 50 12.72 -4.44 -28.84
N VAL A 51 12.50 -5.75 -29.01
CA VAL A 51 13.44 -6.81 -28.57
C VAL A 51 14.86 -6.62 -29.12
N ASN A 52 14.99 -6.05 -30.33
CA ASN A 52 16.26 -5.81 -31.02
C ASN A 52 16.59 -4.32 -31.18
N ALA A 53 15.97 -3.45 -30.38
CA ALA A 53 16.21 -2.02 -30.48
C ALA A 53 17.69 -1.69 -30.16
N THR A 54 18.39 -1.11 -31.13
CA THR A 54 19.78 -0.67 -30.98
C THR A 54 19.82 0.82 -30.63
N GLY A 55 20.91 1.28 -30.01
CA GLY A 55 21.06 2.70 -29.62
C GLY A 55 20.18 3.16 -28.45
N VAL A 56 19.47 2.24 -27.78
CA VAL A 56 18.64 2.57 -26.63
C VAL A 56 19.50 2.93 -25.42
N ARG A 57 19.24 4.09 -24.82
CA ARG A 57 19.93 4.54 -23.61
C ARG A 57 19.55 3.65 -22.42
N ARG A 58 20.53 2.89 -21.92
CA ARG A 58 20.42 2.07 -20.72
C ARG A 58 20.32 2.95 -19.47
N ARG A 59 19.16 2.95 -18.83
CA ARG A 59 18.83 3.72 -17.63
C ARG A 59 18.45 2.82 -16.45
N ILE A 60 17.90 1.64 -16.72
CA ILE A 60 17.51 0.69 -15.68
C ILE A 60 18.76 -0.10 -15.26
N PRO A 61 19.21 0.02 -14.00
CA PRO A 61 20.38 -0.70 -13.52
C PRO A 61 20.22 -2.21 -13.66
N ARG A 62 21.30 -2.92 -14.03
CA ARG A 62 21.29 -4.38 -14.19
C ARG A 62 21.48 -5.10 -12.86
N LEU A 63 20.59 -4.78 -11.92
CA LEU A 63 20.54 -5.34 -10.58
C LEU A 63 19.24 -6.10 -10.40
N ILE A 64 19.31 -7.27 -9.78
CA ILE A 64 18.14 -8.05 -9.38
C ILE A 64 18.16 -8.19 -7.86
N HIS A 65 17.04 -7.88 -7.22
CA HIS A 65 16.86 -7.90 -5.79
C HIS A 65 15.82 -8.94 -5.41
N GLN A 66 16.21 -9.88 -4.56
CA GLN A 66 15.28 -10.80 -3.88
C GLN A 66 15.48 -10.66 -2.38
N THR A 67 14.40 -10.84 -1.61
CA THR A 67 14.45 -10.80 -0.15
C THR A 67 14.19 -12.18 0.42
N TRP A 68 14.94 -12.53 1.46
CA TRP A 68 14.65 -13.68 2.29
C TRP A 68 15.16 -13.45 3.70
N ARG A 69 14.69 -14.22 4.69
CA ARG A 69 15.08 -13.98 6.09
C ARG A 69 16.58 -14.12 6.32
N THR A 70 17.19 -15.12 5.69
CA THR A 70 18.61 -15.46 5.84
C THR A 70 19.24 -15.77 4.47
N ASN A 71 20.54 -16.09 4.44
CA ASN A 71 21.18 -16.56 3.21
C ASN A 71 20.76 -18.00 2.83
N ASN A 72 20.07 -18.72 3.71
CA ASN A 72 19.61 -20.09 3.47
C ASN A 72 18.17 -20.06 2.96
N VAL A 73 18.02 -20.12 1.64
CA VAL A 73 16.71 -20.17 0.96
C VAL A 73 16.14 -21.60 1.07
N PRO A 74 14.86 -21.76 1.48
CA PRO A 74 14.18 -23.05 1.52
C PRO A 74 14.15 -23.77 0.17
N LEU A 75 14.26 -25.10 0.22
CA LEU A 75 14.29 -25.96 -0.97
C LEU A 75 13.12 -25.74 -1.92
N GLN A 76 11.93 -25.44 -1.39
CA GLN A 76 10.72 -25.17 -2.18
C GLN A 76 10.85 -23.96 -3.13
N TRP A 77 11.80 -23.05 -2.89
CA TRP A 77 12.06 -21.89 -3.75
C TRP A 77 13.41 -21.95 -4.45
N ASN A 78 14.11 -23.08 -4.38
CA ASN A 78 15.34 -23.25 -5.16
C ASN A 78 15.07 -23.05 -6.65
N ALA A 79 13.97 -23.61 -7.17
CA ALA A 79 13.62 -23.49 -8.58
C ALA A 79 13.43 -22.02 -9.01
N SER A 80 12.65 -21.24 -8.24
CA SER A 80 12.44 -19.82 -8.51
C SER A 80 13.74 -19.03 -8.37
N HIS A 81 14.42 -19.14 -7.23
CA HIS A 81 15.67 -18.43 -6.94
C HIS A 81 16.78 -18.71 -7.96
N TYR A 82 17.08 -19.99 -8.24
CA TYR A 82 18.13 -20.35 -9.20
C TYR A 82 17.76 -19.99 -10.64
N SER A 83 16.48 -20.07 -11.04
CA SER A 83 16.08 -19.64 -12.39
C SER A 83 16.37 -18.16 -12.61
N VAL A 84 16.12 -17.30 -11.62
CA VAL A 84 16.43 -15.87 -11.68
C VAL A 84 17.93 -15.63 -11.84
N ILE A 85 18.77 -16.32 -11.08
CA ILE A 85 20.23 -16.18 -11.15
C ILE A 85 20.75 -16.70 -12.50
N THR A 86 20.45 -17.96 -12.82
CA THR A 86 21.03 -18.66 -13.99
C THR A 86 20.62 -18.05 -15.32
N LYS A 87 19.36 -17.60 -15.47
CA LYS A 87 18.89 -16.97 -16.71
C LYS A 87 19.46 -15.56 -16.92
N ASN A 88 19.93 -14.89 -15.87
CA ASN A 88 20.39 -13.50 -15.93
C ASN A 88 21.89 -13.32 -15.62
N VAL A 89 22.63 -14.41 -15.43
CA VAL A 89 24.02 -14.41 -14.94
C VAL A 89 24.99 -13.57 -15.78
N ASN A 90 24.75 -13.45 -17.09
CA ASN A 90 25.66 -12.75 -18.00
C ASN A 90 25.50 -11.22 -17.98
N GLU A 91 24.36 -10.71 -17.53
CA GLU A 91 24.06 -9.27 -17.64
C GLU A 91 23.69 -8.62 -16.31
N PHE A 92 23.21 -9.40 -15.33
CA PHE A 92 22.68 -8.87 -14.09
C PHE A 92 23.47 -9.35 -12.89
N LYS A 93 23.65 -8.43 -11.93
CA LYS A 93 24.11 -8.77 -10.59
C LYS A 93 22.93 -9.07 -9.69
N HIS A 94 22.90 -10.26 -9.12
CA HIS A 94 21.89 -10.67 -8.14
C HIS A 94 22.29 -10.24 -6.72
N TYR A 95 21.31 -9.76 -5.95
CA TYR A 95 21.43 -9.46 -4.52
C TYR A 95 20.33 -10.17 -3.73
N LEU A 96 20.75 -11.04 -2.82
CA LEU A 96 19.89 -11.57 -1.76
C LEU A 96 19.97 -10.69 -0.51
N TRP A 97 18.85 -10.05 -0.18
CA TRP A 97 18.68 -9.19 0.98
C TRP A 97 18.13 -10.01 2.15
N THR A 98 19.00 -10.26 3.15
CA THR A 98 18.60 -10.83 4.44
C THR A 98 17.87 -9.81 5.29
N ASP A 99 17.15 -10.24 6.33
CA ASP A 99 16.52 -9.33 7.29
C ASP A 99 17.55 -8.32 7.85
N GLU A 100 18.72 -8.82 8.22
CA GLU A 100 19.84 -7.99 8.70
C GLU A 100 20.28 -6.95 7.65
N LYS A 101 20.50 -7.38 6.40
CA LYS A 101 20.92 -6.49 5.30
C LYS A 101 19.84 -5.45 4.98
N MET A 102 18.56 -5.83 5.01
CA MET A 102 17.45 -4.91 4.83
C MET A 102 17.43 -3.84 5.94
N HIS A 103 17.52 -4.25 7.20
CA HIS A 103 17.56 -3.30 8.33
C HIS A 103 18.76 -2.35 8.23
N ALA A 104 19.95 -2.86 7.90
CA ALA A 104 21.13 -2.02 7.73
C ALA A 104 20.98 -1.02 6.57
N PHE A 105 20.44 -1.46 5.44
CA PHE A 105 20.22 -0.63 4.26
C PHE A 105 19.20 0.49 4.53
N VAL A 106 18.03 0.15 5.08
CA VAL A 106 16.99 1.15 5.40
C VAL A 106 17.48 2.13 6.45
N ARG A 107 18.18 1.66 7.49
CA ARG A 107 18.76 2.55 8.52
C ARG A 107 19.74 3.56 7.94
N LYS A 108 20.55 3.15 6.96
CA LYS A 108 21.54 4.00 6.30
C LYS A 108 20.90 5.00 5.34
N HIS A 109 19.97 4.55 4.52
CA HIS A 109 19.44 5.32 3.39
C HIS A 109 18.16 6.10 3.71
N GLU A 110 17.37 5.64 4.68
CA GLU A 110 16.08 6.21 5.07
C GLU A 110 15.93 6.25 6.62
N PRO A 111 16.82 6.95 7.35
CA PRO A 111 16.95 6.84 8.81
C PRO A 111 15.68 7.25 9.57
N GLU A 112 14.95 8.27 9.10
CA GLU A 112 13.72 8.72 9.75
C GLU A 112 12.56 7.76 9.50
N PHE A 113 12.44 7.23 8.29
CA PHE A 113 11.50 6.14 8.01
C PHE A 113 11.85 4.89 8.82
N TYR A 114 13.14 4.58 8.97
CA TYR A 114 13.61 3.45 9.76
C TYR A 114 13.11 3.52 11.21
N LYS A 115 13.38 4.63 11.89
CA LYS A 115 13.04 4.85 13.30
C LYS A 115 11.52 4.93 13.53
N ASN A 116 10.82 5.69 12.70
CA ASN A 116 9.43 6.05 12.97
C ASN A 116 8.43 5.01 12.44
N THR A 117 8.80 4.20 11.45
CA THR A 117 7.87 3.27 10.79
C THR A 117 8.44 1.88 10.57
N TYR A 118 9.64 1.74 10.00
CA TYR A 118 10.14 0.44 9.55
C TYR A 118 10.30 -0.58 10.69
N ILE A 119 10.91 -0.15 11.81
CA ILE A 119 11.10 -1.02 12.98
C ILE A 119 9.81 -1.25 13.76
N THR A 120 8.80 -0.40 13.59
CA THR A 120 7.52 -0.50 14.31
C THR A 120 6.49 -1.36 13.58
N TYR A 121 6.77 -1.78 12.34
CA TYR A 121 5.94 -2.77 11.65
C TYR A 121 5.80 -4.06 12.46
N LYS A 122 4.54 -4.50 12.59
CA LYS A 122 4.15 -5.69 13.35
C LYS A 122 4.60 -6.98 12.67
N TYR A 123 4.57 -7.02 11.34
CA TYR A 123 4.88 -8.22 10.57
C TYR A 123 6.07 -8.00 9.63
N ASN A 124 6.95 -9.00 9.50
CA ASN A 124 8.12 -8.92 8.63
C ASN A 124 7.76 -8.72 7.15
N ILE A 125 6.61 -9.23 6.70
CA ILE A 125 6.15 -9.00 5.33
C ILE A 125 5.93 -7.51 5.03
N GLN A 126 5.48 -6.70 6.01
CA GLN A 126 5.36 -5.24 5.83
C GLN A 126 6.74 -4.59 5.63
N ARG A 127 7.79 -5.14 6.26
CA ARG A 127 9.18 -4.70 6.07
C ARG A 127 9.70 -5.09 4.68
N ALA A 128 9.36 -6.27 4.16
CA ALA A 128 9.71 -6.66 2.80
C ALA A 128 8.96 -5.80 1.75
N ASP A 129 7.65 -5.59 1.95
CA ASP A 129 6.77 -4.76 1.10
C ASP A 129 7.21 -3.30 1.03
N SER A 130 7.67 -2.74 2.15
CA SER A 130 8.28 -1.40 2.14
C SER A 130 9.70 -1.40 1.57
N PHE A 131 10.50 -2.42 1.88
CA PHE A 131 11.90 -2.52 1.45
C PHE A 131 12.04 -2.55 -0.07
N ARG A 132 11.16 -3.25 -0.81
CA ARG A 132 11.22 -3.30 -2.28
C ARG A 132 11.21 -1.90 -2.92
N ASN A 133 10.44 -0.98 -2.34
CA ASN A 133 10.39 0.41 -2.79
C ASN A 133 11.64 1.21 -2.39
N VAL A 134 12.18 0.96 -1.19
CA VAL A 134 13.42 1.60 -0.72
C VAL A 134 14.61 1.18 -1.59
N VAL A 135 14.79 -0.12 -1.82
CA VAL A 135 15.93 -0.61 -2.61
C VAL A 135 15.85 -0.13 -4.07
N LEU A 136 14.67 -0.17 -4.69
CA LEU A 136 14.49 0.32 -6.06
C LEU A 136 14.64 1.84 -6.17
N TYR A 137 14.22 2.61 -5.15
CA TYR A 137 14.47 4.05 -5.15
C TYR A 137 15.97 4.37 -5.13
N HIS A 138 16.75 3.68 -4.31
CA HIS A 138 18.18 3.99 -4.15
C HIS A 138 19.07 3.33 -5.21
N LEU A 139 18.76 2.11 -5.64
CA LEU A 139 19.61 1.33 -6.54
C LEU A 139 19.01 1.07 -7.92
N GLY A 140 17.69 1.24 -8.09
CA GLY A 140 16.99 0.84 -9.31
C GLY A 140 17.04 -0.67 -9.54
N GLY A 141 16.81 -1.08 -10.79
CA GLY A 141 16.87 -2.46 -11.24
C GLY A 141 15.55 -3.18 -11.13
N ILE A 142 15.62 -4.46 -10.78
CA ILE A 142 14.48 -5.37 -10.73
C ILE A 142 14.33 -5.87 -9.30
N TYR A 143 13.12 -5.79 -8.76
CA TYR A 143 12.73 -6.56 -7.60
C TYR A 143 11.85 -7.73 -8.05
N ILE A 144 12.09 -8.92 -7.49
CA ILE A 144 11.26 -10.10 -7.72
C ILE A 144 11.10 -10.90 -6.42
N ASP A 145 9.88 -11.32 -6.09
CA ASP A 145 9.62 -12.12 -4.88
C ASP A 145 10.29 -13.50 -4.97
N MET A 146 10.58 -14.09 -3.80
CA MET A 146 11.38 -15.32 -3.70
C MET A 146 10.68 -16.55 -4.31
N ASP A 147 9.35 -16.56 -4.30
CA ASP A 147 8.50 -17.59 -4.89
C ASP A 147 8.28 -17.41 -6.40
N SER A 148 8.87 -16.37 -7.00
CA SER A 148 8.70 -16.04 -8.42
C SER A 148 10.00 -16.27 -9.17
N GLY A 149 9.92 -17.04 -10.25
CA GLY A 149 11.06 -17.46 -11.06
C GLY A 149 11.10 -16.79 -12.44
N CYS A 150 12.13 -17.14 -13.21
CA CYS A 150 12.46 -16.51 -14.48
C CYS A 150 12.34 -17.51 -15.64
N ASN A 151 11.47 -17.23 -16.60
CA ASN A 151 11.32 -18.03 -17.84
C ASN A 151 12.44 -17.72 -18.84
N ARG A 152 12.78 -16.43 -18.98
CA ARG A 152 13.82 -15.94 -19.90
C ARG A 152 14.51 -14.68 -19.35
N PRO A 153 15.69 -14.30 -19.86
CA PRO A 153 16.43 -13.13 -19.35
C PRO A 153 15.61 -11.84 -19.39
N PHE A 154 15.74 -10.99 -18.38
CA PHE A 154 14.98 -9.72 -18.29
C PHE A 154 15.51 -8.62 -19.21
N LYS A 155 16.61 -8.86 -19.92
CA LYS A 155 17.25 -7.83 -20.75
C LYS A 155 16.33 -7.24 -21.81
N ASP A 156 15.49 -8.09 -22.39
CA ASP A 156 14.57 -7.72 -23.46
C ASP A 156 13.45 -6.84 -22.91
N LEU A 157 12.94 -7.17 -21.71
CA LEU A 157 11.96 -6.35 -21.01
C LEU A 157 12.51 -4.95 -20.71
N LEU A 158 13.75 -4.87 -20.19
CA LEU A 158 14.40 -3.59 -19.90
C LEU A 158 14.60 -2.76 -21.18
N ALA A 159 15.04 -3.40 -22.28
CA ALA A 159 15.21 -2.73 -23.56
C ALA A 159 13.88 -2.19 -24.09
N THR A 160 12.79 -2.97 -24.01
CA THR A 160 11.44 -2.52 -24.38
C THR A 160 10.99 -1.32 -23.56
N LEU A 161 11.14 -1.36 -22.23
CA LEU A 161 10.76 -0.25 -21.36
C LEU A 161 11.56 1.03 -21.66
N GLU A 162 12.86 0.89 -21.90
CA GLU A 162 13.72 2.02 -22.25
C GLU A 162 13.40 2.58 -23.65
N ALA A 163 13.01 1.73 -24.60
CA ALA A 163 12.65 2.17 -25.95
C ALA A 163 11.25 2.82 -26.02
N LEU A 164 10.31 2.40 -25.16
CA LEU A 164 8.96 2.95 -25.10
C LEU A 164 8.91 4.39 -24.58
N ASP A 165 9.84 4.76 -23.71
CA ASP A 165 9.96 6.12 -23.16
C ASP A 165 11.41 6.64 -23.31
N PRO A 166 11.88 6.91 -24.55
CA PRO A 166 13.28 7.21 -24.84
C PRO A 166 13.78 8.49 -24.16
N ASP A 167 12.89 9.44 -23.87
CA ASP A 167 13.24 10.72 -23.24
C ASP A 167 12.99 10.74 -21.73
N SER A 168 12.44 9.67 -21.16
CA SER A 168 12.09 9.63 -19.75
C SER A 168 13.29 9.23 -18.88
N PRO A 169 13.73 10.07 -17.92
CA PRO A 169 14.80 9.71 -16.99
C PRO A 169 14.34 8.69 -15.95
N HIS A 170 13.03 8.59 -15.70
CA HIS A 170 12.45 7.76 -14.67
C HIS A 170 11.44 6.78 -15.25
N LEU A 171 11.82 5.50 -15.23
CA LEU A 171 10.99 4.40 -15.70
C LEU A 171 10.57 3.53 -14.52
N LEU A 172 9.31 3.08 -14.54
CA LEU A 172 8.79 2.15 -13.56
C LEU A 172 7.71 1.28 -14.20
N ALA A 173 7.76 -0.03 -13.95
CA ALA A 173 6.77 -0.98 -14.42
C ALA A 173 6.35 -1.97 -13.32
N PHE A 174 5.06 -2.28 -13.29
CA PHE A 174 4.43 -3.27 -12.41
C PHE A 174 3.59 -4.24 -13.25
N PRO A 175 3.48 -5.53 -12.90
CA PRO A 175 2.48 -6.41 -13.48
C PRO A 175 1.07 -5.96 -13.15
N THR A 176 0.15 -6.21 -14.08
CA THR A 176 -1.28 -6.12 -13.81
C THR A 176 -1.74 -7.28 -12.93
N ASP A 177 -2.79 -7.02 -12.16
CA ASP A 177 -3.64 -8.05 -11.55
C ASP A 177 -4.96 -8.10 -12.35
N ASP A 178 -5.56 -9.28 -12.53
CA ASP A 178 -6.81 -9.46 -13.29
C ASP A 178 -8.03 -8.77 -12.63
N GLY A 179 -7.87 -8.31 -11.37
CA GLY A 179 -8.90 -7.62 -10.61
C GLY A 179 -8.73 -6.09 -10.56
N PHE A 180 -7.85 -5.60 -9.68
CA PHE A 180 -7.95 -4.23 -9.13
C PHE A 180 -6.75 -3.30 -9.36
N GLY A 181 -5.69 -3.75 -10.05
CA GLY A 181 -4.66 -2.83 -10.52
C GLY A 181 -3.29 -3.46 -10.73
N PHE A 182 -2.59 -3.77 -9.64
CA PHE A 182 -1.16 -4.07 -9.66
C PHE A 182 -0.80 -5.26 -8.79
N LEU A 183 0.17 -6.03 -9.26
CA LEU A 183 0.97 -6.89 -8.41
C LEU A 183 2.27 -6.16 -8.06
N ILE A 184 2.77 -6.42 -6.85
CA ILE A 184 4.02 -5.81 -6.35
C ILE A 184 5.16 -6.84 -6.30
N ASP A 185 4.88 -8.08 -6.66
CA ASP A 185 5.77 -9.24 -6.64
C ASP A 185 6.93 -9.14 -7.62
N PHE A 186 6.75 -8.38 -8.70
CA PHE A 186 7.77 -8.06 -9.68
C PHE A 186 7.71 -6.57 -9.99
N ILE A 187 8.84 -5.87 -9.95
CA ILE A 187 8.91 -4.43 -10.21
C ILE A 187 10.19 -4.13 -10.96
N VAL A 188 10.11 -3.33 -12.02
CA VAL A 188 11.27 -2.85 -12.77
C VAL A 188 11.34 -1.34 -12.65
N SER A 189 12.47 -0.78 -12.23
CA SER A 189 12.59 0.68 -12.09
C SER A 189 13.99 1.24 -12.31
N THR A 190 14.07 2.47 -12.78
CA THR A 190 15.27 3.32 -12.64
C THR A 190 15.47 3.74 -11.19
N ALA A 191 16.73 3.94 -10.78
CA ALA A 191 17.01 4.60 -9.51
C ALA A 191 16.39 6.02 -9.48
N GLY A 192 15.95 6.45 -8.31
CA GLY A 192 15.40 7.79 -8.09
C GLY A 192 13.97 8.01 -8.59
N HIS A 193 13.24 6.97 -9.01
CA HIS A 193 11.89 7.15 -9.55
C HIS A 193 10.95 7.88 -8.54
N PRO A 194 10.32 9.01 -8.90
CA PRO A 194 9.53 9.83 -7.97
C PRO A 194 8.34 9.11 -7.33
N PHE A 195 7.78 8.10 -8.01
CA PHE A 195 6.74 7.27 -7.41
C PHE A 195 7.23 6.48 -6.20
N HIS A 196 8.43 5.89 -6.23
CA HIS A 196 8.99 5.22 -5.05
C HIS A 196 9.22 6.21 -3.90
N LYS A 197 9.67 7.44 -4.19
CA LYS A 197 9.79 8.51 -3.19
C LYS A 197 8.43 8.83 -2.55
N GLN A 198 7.36 8.92 -3.36
CA GLN A 198 6.00 9.12 -2.84
C GLN A 198 5.59 7.96 -1.92
N LEU A 199 5.83 6.72 -2.32
CA LEU A 199 5.55 5.53 -1.51
C LEU A 199 6.30 5.63 -0.16
N ILE A 200 7.63 5.72 -0.19
CA ILE A 200 8.43 5.77 1.04
C ILE A 200 7.98 6.90 1.97
N SER A 201 7.75 8.11 1.44
CA SER A 201 7.35 9.28 2.24
C SER A 201 5.99 9.13 2.92
N ARG A 202 5.11 8.22 2.46
CA ARG A 202 3.73 8.09 2.96
C ARG A 202 3.45 6.80 3.73
N LEU A 203 4.40 5.87 3.79
CA LEU A 203 4.23 4.59 4.50
C LEU A 203 3.84 4.78 5.98
N HIS A 204 4.35 5.82 6.64
CA HIS A 204 4.01 6.14 8.02
C HIS A 204 2.52 6.43 8.23
N LEU A 205 1.83 6.97 7.21
CA LEU A 205 0.40 7.29 7.27
C LEU A 205 -0.50 6.05 7.20
N PHE A 206 0.06 4.88 6.88
CA PHE A 206 -0.69 3.63 6.70
C PHE A 206 -0.25 2.53 7.68
N ASN A 207 0.67 2.83 8.61
CA ASN A 207 1.14 1.89 9.62
C ASN A 207 0.13 1.74 10.79
N TYR A 208 -1.03 1.18 10.48
CA TYR A 208 -2.07 0.84 11.46
C TYR A 208 -2.24 -0.67 11.57
N ASN A 209 -2.63 -1.15 12.75
CA ASN A 209 -3.06 -2.52 12.95
C ASN A 209 -4.58 -2.60 12.69
N PHE A 210 -4.97 -3.17 11.55
CA PHE A 210 -6.37 -3.26 11.11
C PHE A 210 -7.11 -4.48 11.66
N LEU A 211 -6.73 -4.93 12.86
CA LEU A 211 -7.23 -6.11 13.59
C LEU A 211 -6.90 -7.45 12.93
N PHE A 212 -7.10 -7.56 11.62
CA PHE A 212 -6.82 -8.75 10.81
C PHE A 212 -5.42 -8.68 10.20
N HIS A 213 -4.72 -9.81 10.17
CA HIS A 213 -3.35 -9.91 9.67
C HIS A 213 -3.30 -9.54 8.19
N TYR A 214 -4.11 -10.20 7.36
CA TYR A 214 -4.13 -9.98 5.91
C TYR A 214 -4.43 -8.53 5.57
N LEU A 215 -5.47 -7.96 6.19
CA LEU A 215 -5.87 -6.58 5.96
C LEU A 215 -4.79 -5.58 6.39
N THR A 216 -4.10 -5.87 7.49
CA THR A 216 -2.98 -5.05 7.97
C THR A 216 -1.83 -5.04 6.97
N VAL A 217 -1.42 -6.19 6.46
CA VAL A 217 -0.35 -6.29 5.45
C VAL A 217 -0.75 -5.59 4.15
N TYR A 218 -1.93 -5.94 3.62
CA TYR A 218 -2.44 -5.45 2.34
C TYR A 218 -2.59 -3.92 2.29
N MET A 219 -3.00 -3.28 3.38
CA MET A 219 -3.25 -1.83 3.44
C MET A 219 -2.08 -0.97 3.91
N SER A 220 -1.13 -1.53 4.66
CA SER A 220 -0.05 -0.73 5.25
C SER A 220 1.11 -0.46 4.28
N ALA A 221 1.63 -1.53 3.68
CA ALA A 221 2.73 -1.49 2.73
C ALA A 221 2.48 -2.35 1.49
N GLY A 222 1.45 -3.21 1.51
CA GLY A 222 1.13 -4.16 0.45
C GLY A 222 0.41 -3.56 -0.78
N PRO A 223 -0.23 -4.41 -1.61
CA PRO A 223 -0.75 -3.99 -2.91
C PRO A 223 -1.77 -2.85 -2.87
N LEU A 224 -2.72 -2.84 -1.91
CA LEU A 224 -3.73 -1.77 -1.87
C LEU A 224 -3.13 -0.42 -1.50
N TYR A 225 -2.10 -0.41 -0.65
CA TYR A 225 -1.33 0.79 -0.40
C TYR A 225 -0.75 1.36 -1.71
N VAL A 226 -0.07 0.52 -2.51
CA VAL A 226 0.54 0.94 -3.79
C VAL A 226 -0.52 1.41 -4.78
N ILE A 227 -1.65 0.69 -4.91
CA ILE A 227 -2.77 1.08 -5.79
C ILE A 227 -3.33 2.46 -5.41
N ILE A 228 -3.54 2.74 -4.12
CA ILE A 228 -4.01 4.05 -3.66
C ILE A 228 -3.00 5.13 -4.02
N GLN A 229 -1.70 4.88 -3.80
CA GLN A 229 -0.67 5.86 -4.11
C GLN A 229 -0.55 6.10 -5.61
N GLU A 230 -0.67 5.07 -6.45
CA GLU A 230 -0.62 5.21 -7.91
C GLU A 230 -1.75 6.11 -8.42
N ARG A 231 -2.99 5.90 -7.94
CA ARG A 231 -4.12 6.74 -8.35
C ARG A 231 -3.93 8.22 -7.98
N LEU A 232 -3.22 8.48 -6.89
CA LEU A 232 -2.88 9.83 -6.40
C LEU A 232 -1.62 10.43 -7.06
N PHE A 233 -0.79 9.60 -7.68
CA PHE A 233 0.43 10.03 -8.35
C PHE A 233 0.10 10.75 -9.66
N LYS A 234 0.83 11.82 -9.96
CA LYS A 234 0.70 12.55 -11.22
C LYS A 234 1.84 12.12 -12.14
N SER A 235 1.63 11.02 -12.86
CA SER A 235 2.58 10.55 -13.88
C SER A 235 2.70 11.56 -15.02
N SER A 236 3.93 11.72 -15.53
CA SER A 236 4.26 12.56 -16.68
C SER A 236 5.13 11.78 -17.65
N GLU A 237 5.42 12.33 -18.83
CA GLU A 237 6.38 11.72 -19.77
C GLU A 237 7.77 11.52 -19.16
N GLN A 238 8.17 12.40 -18.24
CA GLN A 238 9.47 12.32 -17.55
C GLN A 238 9.49 11.33 -16.36
N GLN A 239 8.33 10.78 -15.99
CA GLN A 239 8.13 9.91 -14.83
C GLN A 239 7.18 8.77 -15.17
N ALA A 240 7.56 7.98 -16.17
CA ALA A 240 6.69 6.98 -16.78
C ALA A 240 6.45 5.81 -15.82
N VAL A 241 5.18 5.62 -15.44
CA VAL A 241 4.69 4.43 -14.74
C VAL A 241 3.89 3.59 -15.74
N ARG A 242 4.34 2.37 -15.99
CA ARG A 242 3.71 1.42 -16.91
C ARG A 242 3.17 0.19 -16.19
N ILE A 243 2.20 -0.47 -16.83
CA ILE A 243 1.61 -1.72 -16.38
C ILE A 243 1.94 -2.81 -17.39
N LEU A 244 2.61 -3.87 -16.96
CA LEU A 244 2.86 -5.04 -17.79
C LEU A 244 1.58 -5.88 -17.84
N THR A 245 1.10 -6.23 -19.04
CA THR A 245 0.01 -7.20 -19.15
C THR A 245 0.41 -8.54 -18.53
N SER A 246 -0.58 -9.38 -18.22
CA SER A 246 -0.33 -10.76 -17.80
C SER A 246 0.46 -11.51 -18.87
N THR A 247 0.11 -11.35 -20.15
CA THR A 247 0.84 -11.94 -21.28
C THR A 247 2.32 -11.56 -21.31
N VAL A 248 2.64 -10.26 -21.16
CA VAL A 248 4.03 -9.78 -21.10
C VAL A 248 4.72 -10.34 -19.86
N THR A 249 4.06 -10.31 -18.70
CA THR A 249 4.65 -10.77 -17.45
C THR A 249 4.99 -12.26 -17.51
N ASP A 250 4.08 -13.08 -18.02
CA ASP A 250 4.22 -14.54 -18.08
C ASP A 250 5.33 -14.98 -19.06
N CYS A 251 5.65 -14.15 -20.07
CA CYS A 251 6.83 -14.39 -20.90
C CYS A 251 8.15 -14.39 -20.11
N PHE A 252 8.22 -13.65 -19.00
CA PHE A 252 9.46 -13.45 -18.23
C PHE A 252 9.42 -14.11 -16.85
N VAL A 253 8.27 -14.10 -16.19
CA VAL A 253 8.11 -14.48 -14.79
C VAL A 253 7.09 -15.61 -14.68
N TRP A 254 7.40 -16.62 -13.88
CA TRP A 254 6.42 -17.60 -13.42
C TRP A 254 6.28 -17.51 -11.90
N ARG A 255 5.10 -17.80 -11.37
CA ARG A 255 4.80 -17.69 -9.93
C ARG A 255 4.62 -19.07 -9.32
N GLY A 256 5.39 -19.36 -8.28
CA GLY A 256 5.19 -20.53 -7.42
C GLY A 256 4.14 -20.26 -6.34
N GLU A 257 4.01 -21.19 -5.40
CA GLU A 257 3.08 -21.05 -4.28
C GLU A 257 3.59 -20.03 -3.23
N GLY A 258 3.24 -18.77 -3.45
CA GLY A 258 3.48 -17.66 -2.54
C GLY A 258 2.36 -17.45 -1.53
N ARG A 259 2.42 -18.09 -0.36
CA ARG A 259 1.40 -17.93 0.71
C ARG A 259 1.96 -17.94 2.13
N THR A 260 3.26 -17.70 2.30
CA THR A 260 3.93 -17.88 3.59
C THR A 260 3.56 -16.88 4.68
N TRP A 261 2.85 -15.81 4.32
CA TRP A 261 2.29 -14.81 5.24
C TRP A 261 0.76 -14.86 5.33
N HIS A 262 0.09 -15.75 4.59
CA HIS A 262 -1.36 -15.91 4.64
C HIS A 262 -1.79 -16.67 5.91
N THR A 263 -2.90 -16.27 6.54
CA THR A 263 -3.25 -16.68 7.91
C THR A 263 -4.74 -16.96 8.20
N LEU A 264 -5.46 -17.90 7.59
CA LEU A 264 -6.88 -18.22 7.90
C LEU A 264 -7.89 -17.07 7.66
N ASP A 265 -7.66 -15.85 8.16
CA ASP A 265 -8.40 -14.65 7.86
C ASP A 265 -8.41 -14.36 6.36
N ASP A 266 -7.28 -14.61 5.68
CA ASP A 266 -7.18 -14.57 4.21
C ASP A 266 -8.10 -15.60 3.55
N LYS A 267 -8.19 -16.82 4.09
CA LYS A 267 -9.08 -17.87 3.58
C LYS A 267 -10.55 -17.49 3.77
N VAL A 268 -10.89 -16.88 4.91
CA VAL A 268 -12.24 -16.36 5.17
C VAL A 268 -12.57 -15.20 4.23
N LEU A 269 -11.65 -14.26 4.02
CA LEU A 269 -11.83 -13.15 3.07
C LEU A 269 -11.98 -13.64 1.63
N LEU A 270 -11.13 -14.58 1.18
CA LEU A 270 -11.22 -15.21 -0.14
C LEU A 270 -12.51 -16.03 -0.29
N TYR A 271 -12.95 -16.69 0.77
CA TYR A 271 -14.25 -17.37 0.80
C TYR A 271 -15.40 -16.37 0.66
N ILE A 272 -15.37 -15.26 1.41
CA ILE A 272 -16.37 -14.18 1.30
C ILE A 272 -16.35 -13.56 -0.10
N TYR A 273 -15.18 -13.33 -0.68
CA TYR A 273 -15.03 -12.79 -2.04
C TYR A 273 -15.59 -13.75 -3.09
N SER A 274 -15.14 -15.01 -3.09
CA SER A 274 -15.58 -16.04 -4.05
C SER A 274 -17.06 -16.41 -3.92
N LYS A 275 -17.66 -16.22 -2.74
CA LYS A 275 -19.11 -16.39 -2.50
C LYS A 275 -19.86 -15.06 -2.42
N GLY A 276 -19.20 -13.94 -2.69
CA GLY A 276 -19.70 -12.57 -2.49
C GLY A 276 -21.01 -12.34 -3.21
N HIS A 277 -21.12 -12.79 -4.47
CA HIS A 277 -22.36 -12.67 -5.25
C HIS A 277 -23.59 -13.36 -4.61
N ARG A 278 -23.41 -14.40 -3.76
CA ARG A 278 -24.50 -15.01 -2.96
C ARG A 278 -24.70 -14.31 -1.62
N ILE A 279 -23.64 -13.79 -1.01
CA ILE A 279 -23.64 -13.08 0.28
C ILE A 279 -24.28 -11.69 0.16
N TYR A 280 -23.96 -10.92 -0.88
CA TYR A 280 -24.53 -9.58 -1.14
C TYR A 280 -26.03 -9.61 -1.49
N ARG A 281 -26.56 -10.77 -1.90
CA ARG A 281 -28.01 -10.97 -2.13
C ARG A 281 -28.79 -11.24 -0.85
N GLN A 282 -28.12 -11.35 0.31
CA GLN A 282 -28.80 -11.52 1.59
C GLN A 282 -28.94 -10.17 2.33
N PRO A 283 -30.14 -9.55 2.33
CA PRO A 283 -30.35 -8.24 2.95
C PRO A 283 -29.98 -8.20 4.45
N LYS A 284 -30.02 -9.36 5.13
CA LYS A 284 -29.64 -9.51 6.54
C LYS A 284 -28.16 -9.17 6.80
N LEU A 285 -27.25 -9.52 5.89
CA LEU A 285 -25.81 -9.28 6.07
C LEU A 285 -25.43 -7.81 5.85
N PHE A 286 -26.14 -7.12 4.96
CA PHE A 286 -26.02 -5.67 4.78
C PHE A 286 -26.48 -4.91 6.03
N VAL A 287 -27.59 -5.34 6.64
CA VAL A 287 -28.08 -4.79 7.91
C VAL A 287 -27.07 -5.04 9.03
N ILE A 288 -26.47 -6.23 9.12
CA ILE A 288 -25.43 -6.55 10.10
C ILE A 288 -24.19 -5.65 9.90
N ALA A 289 -23.74 -5.44 8.66
CA ALA A 289 -22.62 -4.55 8.37
C ALA A 289 -22.91 -3.09 8.78
N ILE A 290 -24.12 -2.59 8.51
CA ILE A 290 -24.56 -1.26 8.97
C ILE A 290 -24.60 -1.21 10.50
N VAL A 291 -25.10 -2.25 11.17
CA VAL A 291 -25.14 -2.33 12.64
C VAL A 291 -23.73 -2.33 13.22
N ILE A 292 -22.79 -3.07 12.64
CA ILE A 292 -21.39 -3.07 13.06
C ILE A 292 -20.76 -1.69 12.86
N ILE A 293 -20.98 -1.04 11.71
CA ILE A 293 -20.51 0.34 11.46
C ILE A 293 -21.10 1.31 12.49
N CYS A 294 -22.38 1.18 12.82
CA CYS A 294 -23.05 1.97 13.86
C CYS A 294 -22.48 1.71 15.26
N ILE A 295 -22.22 0.46 15.62
CA ILE A 295 -21.60 0.09 16.92
C ILE A 295 -20.18 0.64 17.01
N LEU A 296 -19.38 0.51 15.94
CA LEU A 296 -18.03 1.08 15.87
C LEU A 296 -18.09 2.62 15.96
N ALA A 297 -19.02 3.27 15.26
CA ALA A 297 -19.22 4.72 15.37
C ALA A 297 -19.66 5.18 16.77
N LEU A 298 -20.43 4.35 17.49
CA LEU A 298 -20.80 4.59 18.89
C LEU A 298 -19.60 4.40 19.84
N PHE A 299 -18.78 3.37 19.62
CA PHE A 299 -17.51 3.16 20.33
C PHE A 299 -16.54 4.34 20.12
N PHE A 300 -16.38 4.82 18.89
CA PHE A 300 -15.55 6.00 18.57
C PHE A 300 -16.13 7.32 19.08
N LYS A 301 -17.45 7.42 19.28
CA LYS A 301 -18.09 8.55 19.99
C LYS A 301 -17.81 8.52 21.49
N TRP A 302 -17.62 7.33 22.08
CA TRP A 302 -17.39 7.15 23.50
C TRP A 302 -16.03 7.69 23.96
N ASP A 303 -14.98 7.54 23.14
CA ASP A 303 -13.64 8.09 23.43
C ASP A 303 -13.56 9.63 23.32
N ARG A 304 -14.34 10.25 22.43
CA ARG A 304 -14.32 11.72 22.27
C ARG A 304 -15.19 12.47 23.26
N ALA A 305 -16.24 11.83 23.79
CA ALA A 305 -17.10 12.44 24.80
C ALA A 305 -16.35 12.67 26.12
N TYR A 306 -15.48 11.74 26.54
CA TYR A 306 -14.68 11.88 27.76
C TYR A 306 -13.64 13.01 27.64
N ALA A 307 -12.96 13.14 26.49
CA ALA A 307 -11.94 14.17 26.29
C ALA A 307 -12.52 15.60 26.32
N VAL A 308 -13.69 15.83 25.71
CA VAL A 308 -14.34 17.14 25.71
C VAL A 308 -14.95 17.46 27.08
N LEU A 309 -15.56 16.48 27.76
CA LEU A 309 -16.10 16.66 29.10
C LEU A 309 -14.99 16.98 30.12
N TRP A 310 -13.83 16.32 30.03
CA TRP A 310 -12.67 16.58 30.90
C TRP A 310 -12.06 17.97 30.71
N VAL A 311 -12.01 18.46 29.47
CA VAL A 311 -11.55 19.83 29.18
C VAL A 311 -12.51 20.86 29.76
N TRP A 312 -13.83 20.64 29.62
CA TRP A 312 -14.85 21.52 30.19
C TRP A 312 -14.88 21.52 31.72
N ILE A 313 -14.70 20.35 32.36
CA ILE A 313 -14.62 20.24 33.82
C ILE A 313 -13.39 20.98 34.37
N ARG A 314 -12.22 20.83 33.72
CA ARG A 314 -11.00 21.57 34.12
C ARG A 314 -11.13 23.08 33.96
N ASP A 315 -11.75 23.54 32.86
CA ASP A 315 -11.96 24.99 32.63
C ASP A 315 -12.95 25.59 33.65
N ALA A 316 -14.02 24.85 34.00
CA ALA A 316 -14.96 25.25 35.04
C ALA A 316 -14.30 25.31 36.43
N GLU A 317 -13.47 24.32 36.78
CA GLU A 317 -12.75 24.28 38.06
C GLU A 317 -11.73 25.43 38.16
N PHE A 318 -11.05 25.76 37.06
CA PHE A 318 -10.13 26.89 36.98
C PHE A 318 -10.85 28.24 37.17
N LYS A 319 -11.97 28.45 36.48
CA LYS A 319 -12.80 29.66 36.61
C LYS A 319 -13.38 29.81 38.01
N PHE A 320 -13.83 28.71 38.62
CA PHE A 320 -14.34 28.70 39.99
C PHE A 320 -13.27 29.06 41.02
N LYS A 321 -12.06 28.49 40.91
CA LYS A 321 -10.92 28.86 41.79
C LYS A 321 -10.51 30.33 41.62
N LYS A 322 -10.58 30.87 40.40
CA LYS A 322 -10.32 32.30 40.13
C LYS A 322 -11.40 33.21 40.74
N PHE A 323 -12.66 32.79 40.67
CA PHE A 323 -13.79 33.50 41.30
C PHE A 323 -13.66 33.52 42.82
N ILE A 324 -13.38 32.39 43.47
CA ILE A 324 -13.18 32.35 44.94
C ILE A 324 -11.99 33.24 45.37
N LYS A 325 -10.88 33.24 44.62
CA LYS A 325 -9.75 34.16 44.91
C LYS A 325 -10.12 35.63 44.75
N SER A 326 -10.98 35.96 43.78
CA SER A 326 -11.51 37.32 43.60
C SER A 326 -12.37 37.74 44.79
N VAL A 327 -13.29 36.89 45.23
CA VAL A 327 -14.19 37.16 46.37
C VAL A 327 -13.41 37.28 47.68
N ALA A 328 -12.42 36.41 47.91
CA ALA A 328 -11.55 36.47 49.10
C ALA A 328 -10.64 37.72 49.15
N LYS A 329 -10.40 38.39 48.01
CA LYS A 329 -9.66 39.65 47.94
C LYS A 329 -10.53 40.86 48.31
N PHE A 330 -11.84 40.76 48.09
CA PHE A 330 -12.82 41.79 48.49
C PHE A 330 -13.19 41.73 49.98
N SER A 331 -12.99 40.59 50.66
CA SER A 331 -13.27 40.45 52.10
C SER A 331 -12.10 40.87 53.02
N LYS A 332 -11.05 41.50 52.47
CA LYS A 332 -9.85 41.96 53.19
C LYS A 332 -9.57 43.46 53.00
N ILE A 333 -10.55 44.20 52.48
CA ILE A 333 -10.66 45.66 52.49
C ILE A 333 -11.89 45.96 53.35
#